data_AF-A0A562UPZ3-F1
#
_entry.id   AF-A0A562UPZ3-F1
#
_cell.length_a   1.000
_cell.length_b   1.000
_cell.length_c   1.000
_cell.angle_alpha   90.00
_cell.angle_beta   90.00
_cell.angle_gamma   90.00
#
_symmetry.space_group_name_H-M   'P 1'
#
loop_
_entity.id
_entity.type
_entity.pdbx_description
1 polymer ?
#
loop_
_entity_poly.entity_id
_entity_poly.type
_entity_poly.pdbx_seq_one_letter_code
_entity_poly.pdbx_strand_id
1 'polypeptide(L)'
;MNVTITRLSQSPDLATPMWQMPDTWPAFVAEDLVGWSYFTRIPTTFADFVLVATDDTDGEVVARAFSVPFALHVPGRQTLPSGGWGRVIQWAFSDALRGRDTDTVSAIEITVRPDRQGRGLAGRMLAAMRDNATDLGYTELVAPLRPTLKHLEPHVPMPEYAYRADDEGIPFDPWIRTHLRAGAVIDSVATHSMVVAGSLAQWREWTGQPFDTDGPQVVPQALSPVRCDLAEGYAVYVEPNVWVRHALTSTGDVPEAPDGTPPAA
;
A
#
# COMPACT_ATOMS: atom_id res chain seq x y z
N MET A 1 23.24 5.46 -4.35
CA MET A 1 22.99 4.13 -3.77
C MET A 1 22.40 3.29 -4.88
N ASN A 2 23.21 2.37 -5.39
CA ASN A 2 22.78 1.47 -6.44
C ASN A 2 22.12 0.28 -5.75
N VAL A 3 20.96 -0.11 -6.27
CA VAL A 3 20.24 -1.27 -5.75
C VAL A 3 19.76 -2.08 -6.94
N THR A 4 19.80 -3.38 -6.79
CA THR A 4 19.18 -4.33 -7.70
C THR A 4 17.81 -4.69 -7.15
N ILE A 5 16.77 -4.60 -7.99
CA ILE A 5 15.40 -4.98 -7.62
C ILE A 5 15.05 -6.25 -8.39
N THR A 6 14.72 -7.33 -7.69
CA THR A 6 14.40 -8.63 -8.27
C THR A 6 13.01 -9.10 -7.85
N ARG A 7 12.37 -9.91 -8.70
CA ARG A 7 11.18 -10.66 -8.30
C ARG A 7 11.58 -11.78 -7.34
N LEU A 8 10.78 -12.01 -6.31
CA LEU A 8 11.03 -13.11 -5.40
C LEU A 8 10.94 -14.48 -6.10
N SER A 9 10.11 -14.61 -7.14
CA SER A 9 10.05 -15.81 -7.97
C SER A 9 11.37 -16.14 -8.68
N GLN A 10 12.21 -15.14 -8.95
CA GLN A 10 13.52 -15.28 -9.60
C GLN A 10 14.67 -15.46 -8.60
N SER A 11 14.48 -15.04 -7.35
CA SER A 11 15.47 -15.19 -6.27
C SER A 11 14.79 -15.63 -4.96
N PRO A 12 14.27 -16.88 -4.87
CA PRO A 12 13.52 -17.35 -3.70
C PRO A 12 14.34 -17.37 -2.40
N ASP A 13 15.66 -17.41 -2.50
CA ASP A 13 16.61 -17.32 -1.40
C ASP A 13 16.53 -15.99 -0.63
N LEU A 14 16.03 -14.92 -1.27
CA LEU A 14 15.80 -13.63 -0.63
C LEU A 14 14.59 -13.61 0.32
N ALA A 15 13.77 -14.65 0.36
CA ALA A 15 12.56 -14.68 1.20
C ALA A 15 12.88 -14.51 2.69
N THR A 16 13.90 -15.21 3.20
CA THR A 16 14.28 -15.13 4.62
C THR A 16 14.88 -13.76 4.96
N PRO A 17 15.90 -13.24 4.24
CA PRO A 17 16.42 -11.89 4.47
C PRO A 17 15.36 -10.79 4.36
N MET A 18 14.41 -10.91 3.42
CA MET A 18 13.29 -9.98 3.25
C MET A 18 12.38 -9.90 4.49
N TRP A 19 12.13 -11.02 5.17
CA TRP A 19 11.36 -11.04 6.42
C TRP A 19 12.18 -10.57 7.63
N GLN A 20 13.49 -10.77 7.61
CA GLN A 20 14.40 -10.30 8.67
C GLN A 20 14.70 -8.79 8.57
N MET A 21 14.41 -8.16 7.42
CA MET A 21 14.60 -6.73 7.23
C MET A 21 13.77 -5.94 8.26
N PRO A 22 14.38 -5.05 9.06
CA PRO A 22 13.66 -4.21 10.00
C PRO A 22 12.65 -3.29 9.29
N ASP A 23 11.51 -3.06 9.94
CA ASP A 23 10.50 -2.09 9.50
C ASP A 23 10.07 -1.16 10.63
N THR A 24 9.09 -0.28 10.35
CA THR A 24 8.62 0.76 11.29
C THR A 24 7.11 0.69 11.51
N TRP A 25 6.50 -0.47 11.23
CA TRP A 25 5.06 -0.62 11.41
C TRP A 25 4.69 -0.59 12.90
N PRO A 26 3.63 0.13 13.30
CA PRO A 26 3.14 0.08 14.67
C PRO A 26 2.67 -1.33 15.04
N ALA A 27 2.99 -1.80 16.25
CA ALA A 27 2.68 -3.17 16.67
C ALA A 27 1.20 -3.54 16.50
N PHE A 28 0.29 -2.64 16.88
CA PHE A 28 -1.16 -2.89 16.75
C PHE A 28 -1.63 -3.12 15.30
N VAL A 29 -0.90 -2.64 14.28
CA VAL A 29 -1.29 -2.88 12.87
C VAL A 29 -1.11 -4.35 12.49
N ALA A 30 -0.14 -5.04 13.10
CA ALA A 30 0.08 -6.47 12.88
C ALA A 30 -1.08 -7.35 13.39
N GLU A 31 -1.96 -6.78 14.21
CA GLU A 31 -3.09 -7.46 14.85
C GLU A 31 -4.39 -7.36 14.02
N ASP A 32 -4.35 -6.72 12.85
CA ASP A 32 -5.42 -6.82 11.86
C ASP A 32 -5.56 -8.27 11.37
N LEU A 33 -6.73 -8.89 11.59
CA LEU A 33 -6.94 -10.31 11.32
C LEU A 33 -6.80 -10.68 9.84
N VAL A 34 -7.07 -9.74 8.92
CA VAL A 34 -6.86 -9.96 7.50
C VAL A 34 -5.36 -10.00 7.19
N GLY A 35 -4.61 -9.03 7.72
CA GLY A 35 -3.16 -9.02 7.63
C GLY A 35 -2.53 -10.30 8.20
N TRP A 36 -2.92 -10.67 9.42
CA TRP A 36 -2.47 -11.89 10.08
C TRP A 36 -2.72 -13.15 9.24
N SER A 37 -3.90 -13.25 8.60
CA SER A 37 -4.31 -14.44 7.84
C SER A 37 -3.68 -14.56 6.45
N TYR A 38 -3.37 -13.43 5.80
CA TYR A 38 -3.06 -13.40 4.37
C TYR A 38 -1.72 -12.76 4.01
N PHE A 39 -1.26 -11.74 4.74
CA PHE A 39 -0.10 -10.93 4.33
C PHE A 39 1.17 -11.78 4.20
N THR A 40 1.44 -12.64 5.18
CA THR A 40 2.60 -13.54 5.19
C THR A 40 2.56 -14.60 4.09
N ARG A 41 1.40 -14.81 3.46
CA ARG A 41 1.19 -15.77 2.36
C ARG A 41 1.38 -15.15 0.98
N ILE A 42 1.51 -13.82 0.88
CA ILE A 42 1.73 -13.13 -0.40
C ILE A 42 3.00 -13.64 -1.09
N PRO A 43 4.17 -13.74 -0.42
CA PRO A 43 5.40 -14.23 -1.05
C PRO A 43 5.33 -15.65 -1.60
N THR A 44 4.50 -16.51 -1.03
CA THR A 44 4.35 -17.90 -1.49
C THR A 44 3.29 -18.04 -2.58
N THR A 45 2.24 -17.22 -2.55
CA THR A 45 1.10 -17.32 -3.49
C THR A 45 1.30 -16.45 -4.73
N PHE A 46 1.97 -15.31 -4.59
CA PHE A 46 2.11 -14.26 -5.60
C PHE A 46 3.58 -13.85 -5.75
N ALA A 47 4.50 -14.81 -5.81
CA ALA A 47 5.95 -14.55 -5.82
C ALA A 47 6.42 -13.62 -6.96
N ASP A 48 5.74 -13.65 -8.13
CA ASP A 48 6.00 -12.74 -9.26
C ASP A 48 5.61 -11.28 -8.98
N PHE A 49 4.79 -11.04 -7.95
CA PHE A 49 4.30 -9.73 -7.52
C PHE A 49 5.00 -9.23 -6.26
N VAL A 50 6.05 -9.93 -5.82
CA VAL A 50 6.91 -9.52 -4.71
C VAL A 50 8.25 -9.08 -5.24
N LEU A 51 8.63 -7.85 -4.92
CA LEU A 51 9.91 -7.26 -5.30
C LEU A 51 10.80 -7.08 -4.07
N VAL A 52 12.06 -7.46 -4.19
CA VAL A 52 13.08 -7.28 -3.15
C VAL A 52 14.21 -6.45 -3.71
N ALA A 53 14.61 -5.40 -2.98
CA ALA A 53 15.75 -4.58 -3.34
C ALA A 53 16.96 -4.92 -2.46
N THR A 54 18.09 -5.21 -3.08
CA THR A 54 19.38 -5.43 -2.42
C THR A 54 20.35 -4.29 -2.74
N ASP A 55 21.17 -3.89 -1.78
CA ASP A 55 22.27 -2.95 -2.02
C ASP A 55 23.38 -3.66 -2.79
N ASP A 56 23.84 -3.07 -3.90
CA ASP A 56 24.85 -3.70 -4.75
C ASP A 56 26.24 -3.79 -4.07
N THR A 57 26.44 -3.07 -2.97
CA THR A 57 27.72 -2.99 -2.26
C THR A 57 27.95 -4.19 -1.34
N ASP A 58 26.91 -4.59 -0.58
CA ASP A 58 27.00 -5.60 0.47
C ASP A 58 25.97 -6.74 0.29
N GLY A 59 25.06 -6.64 -0.68
CA GLY A 59 24.01 -7.62 -0.95
C GLY A 59 22.87 -7.60 0.06
N GLU A 60 22.85 -6.66 1.01
CA GLU A 60 21.82 -6.61 2.04
C GLU A 60 20.46 -6.22 1.46
N VAL A 61 19.38 -6.83 1.96
CA VAL A 61 18.03 -6.37 1.65
C VAL A 61 17.79 -5.00 2.30
N VAL A 62 17.41 -4.03 1.46
CA VAL A 62 17.20 -2.62 1.84
C VAL A 62 15.78 -2.13 1.60
N ALA A 63 14.99 -2.83 0.79
CA ALA A 63 13.55 -2.62 0.67
C ALA A 63 12.83 -3.88 0.18
N ARG A 64 11.53 -3.93 0.45
CA ARG A 64 10.60 -4.91 -0.11
C ARG A 64 9.34 -4.23 -0.59
N ALA A 65 8.67 -4.82 -1.57
CA ALA A 65 7.36 -4.38 -1.99
C ALA A 65 6.46 -5.58 -2.31
N PHE A 66 5.23 -5.52 -1.83
CA PHE A 66 4.22 -6.54 -2.07
C PHE A 66 3.10 -5.98 -2.92
N SER A 67 2.74 -6.71 -3.97
CA SER A 67 1.52 -6.51 -4.72
C SER A 67 0.75 -7.81 -4.88
N VAL A 68 -0.53 -7.70 -5.21
CA VAL A 68 -1.39 -8.84 -5.49
C VAL A 68 -2.24 -8.57 -6.73
N PRO A 69 -2.39 -9.56 -7.63
CA PRO A 69 -3.34 -9.47 -8.73
C PRO A 69 -4.75 -9.80 -8.23
N PHE A 70 -5.76 -9.14 -8.79
CA PHE A 70 -7.17 -9.43 -8.50
C PHE A 70 -8.08 -9.08 -9.68
N ALA A 71 -9.29 -9.61 -9.68
CA ALA A 71 -10.30 -9.27 -10.69
C ALA A 71 -11.20 -8.14 -10.17
N LEU A 72 -11.09 -6.95 -10.77
CA LEU A 72 -11.91 -5.78 -10.47
C LEU A 72 -13.12 -5.70 -11.39
N HIS A 73 -12.98 -6.03 -12.67
CA HIS A 73 -14.01 -5.81 -13.70
C HIS A 73 -15.01 -6.96 -13.82
N VAL A 74 -15.26 -7.65 -12.71
CA VAL A 74 -16.25 -8.72 -12.61
C VAL A 74 -17.56 -8.23 -11.99
N PRO A 75 -18.70 -8.91 -12.23
CA PRO A 75 -19.95 -8.58 -11.57
C PRO A 75 -19.78 -8.48 -10.05
N GLY A 76 -20.16 -7.32 -9.49
CA GLY A 76 -20.08 -7.05 -8.05
C GLY A 76 -18.79 -6.39 -7.54
N ARG A 77 -17.78 -6.09 -8.39
CA ARG A 77 -16.51 -5.48 -7.95
C ARG A 77 -16.04 -4.24 -8.74
N GLN A 78 -16.87 -3.74 -9.66
CA GLN A 78 -16.58 -2.65 -10.62
C GLN A 78 -15.99 -1.34 -10.05
N THR A 79 -15.99 -1.17 -8.72
CA THR A 79 -15.44 -0.01 -8.01
C THR A 79 -14.48 -0.47 -6.92
N LEU A 80 -13.44 0.33 -6.64
CA LEU A 80 -12.53 0.01 -5.56
C LEU A 80 -13.27 -0.06 -4.21
N PRO A 81 -12.97 -1.07 -3.37
CA PRO A 81 -13.78 -1.33 -2.19
C PRO A 81 -13.51 -0.32 -1.07
N SER A 82 -14.55 0.04 -0.35
CA SER A 82 -14.45 0.81 0.90
C SER A 82 -13.61 0.11 1.99
N GLY A 83 -13.49 -1.22 1.90
CA GLY A 83 -12.65 -2.06 2.74
C GLY A 83 -11.18 -2.11 2.33
N GLY A 84 -10.78 -1.31 1.34
CA GLY A 84 -9.38 -0.96 1.06
C GLY A 84 -8.43 -2.16 0.94
N TRP A 85 -7.30 -2.01 1.64
CA TRP A 85 -6.20 -2.94 1.78
C TRP A 85 -6.67 -4.34 2.19
N GLY A 86 -7.49 -4.46 3.24
CA GLY A 86 -7.97 -5.75 3.70
C GLY A 86 -8.87 -6.43 2.66
N ARG A 87 -9.78 -5.67 2.04
CA ARG A 87 -10.70 -6.24 1.04
C ARG A 87 -9.98 -6.70 -0.22
N VAL A 88 -9.01 -5.95 -0.71
CA VAL A 88 -8.31 -6.31 -1.95
C VAL A 88 -7.45 -7.56 -1.78
N ILE A 89 -6.82 -7.74 -0.61
CA ILE A 89 -6.11 -8.97 -0.27
C ILE A 89 -7.08 -10.17 -0.25
N GLN A 90 -8.23 -10.02 0.41
CA GLN A 90 -9.25 -11.07 0.41
C GLN A 90 -9.72 -11.42 -1.01
N TRP A 91 -9.92 -10.44 -1.88
CA TRP A 91 -10.28 -10.68 -3.28
C TRP A 91 -9.19 -11.41 -4.03
N ALA A 92 -7.93 -10.97 -3.93
CA ALA A 92 -6.79 -11.62 -4.59
C ALA A 92 -6.68 -13.11 -4.22
N PHE A 93 -6.71 -13.43 -2.92
CA PHE A 93 -6.64 -14.84 -2.48
C PHE A 93 -7.89 -15.65 -2.85
N SER A 94 -9.07 -15.01 -2.83
CA SER A 94 -10.32 -15.62 -3.25
C SER A 94 -10.35 -15.95 -4.75
N ASP A 95 -9.75 -15.09 -5.57
CA ASP A 95 -9.63 -15.24 -7.02
C ASP A 95 -8.57 -16.30 -7.37
N ALA A 96 -7.41 -16.26 -6.70
CA ALA A 96 -6.38 -17.30 -6.83
C ALA A 96 -6.92 -18.69 -6.49
N LEU A 97 -7.66 -18.81 -5.37
CA LEU A 97 -8.29 -20.08 -4.97
C LEU A 97 -9.31 -20.60 -6.00
N ARG A 98 -9.95 -19.70 -6.74
CA ARG A 98 -10.98 -20.02 -7.74
C ARG A 98 -10.43 -20.13 -9.16
N GLY A 99 -9.12 -19.92 -9.37
CA GLY A 99 -8.52 -19.87 -10.70
C GLY A 99 -9.15 -18.79 -11.58
N ARG A 100 -9.51 -17.64 -11.01
CA ARG A 100 -10.12 -16.53 -11.75
C ARG A 100 -9.03 -15.70 -12.43
N ASP A 101 -9.24 -15.35 -13.69
CA ASP A 101 -8.41 -14.39 -14.41
C ASP A 101 -8.48 -13.01 -13.75
N THR A 102 -7.31 -12.42 -13.51
CA THR A 102 -7.15 -11.13 -12.84
C THR A 102 -6.83 -10.04 -13.85
N ASP A 103 -7.37 -8.84 -13.63
CA ASP A 103 -7.30 -7.71 -14.58
C ASP A 103 -6.59 -6.48 -13.98
N THR A 104 -6.39 -6.45 -12.67
CA THR A 104 -5.84 -5.31 -11.92
C THR A 104 -4.80 -5.78 -10.91
N VAL A 105 -3.77 -4.97 -10.65
CA VAL A 105 -2.80 -5.20 -9.57
C VAL A 105 -3.02 -4.19 -8.45
N SER A 106 -3.05 -4.64 -7.20
CA SER A 106 -2.98 -3.73 -6.05
C SER A 106 -1.60 -3.76 -5.42
N ALA A 107 -0.97 -2.60 -5.27
CA ALA A 107 0.15 -2.44 -4.36
C ALA A 107 -0.36 -2.53 -2.91
N ILE A 108 0.28 -3.38 -2.11
CA ILE A 108 -0.11 -3.72 -0.73
C ILE A 108 0.84 -3.10 0.28
N GLU A 109 2.14 -3.12 -0.01
CA GLU A 109 3.18 -2.57 0.87
C GLU A 109 4.38 -2.11 0.02
N ILE A 110 4.98 -0.99 0.41
CA ILE A 110 6.39 -0.70 0.14
C ILE A 110 7.05 -0.38 1.48
N THR A 111 8.06 -1.17 1.84
CA THR A 111 8.82 -0.96 3.08
C THR A 111 10.29 -0.75 2.75
N VAL A 112 10.84 0.34 3.27
CA VAL A 112 12.25 0.70 3.16
C VAL A 112 12.89 0.57 4.53
N ARG A 113 14.05 -0.08 4.58
CA ARG A 113 14.82 -0.27 5.80
C ARG A 113 15.09 1.08 6.50
N PRO A 114 14.88 1.21 7.83
CA PRO A 114 14.91 2.49 8.53
C PRO A 114 16.17 3.33 8.29
N ASP A 115 17.36 2.70 8.31
CA ASP A 115 18.67 3.33 8.08
C ASP A 115 18.94 3.70 6.59
N ARG A 116 17.98 3.41 5.70
CA ARG A 116 18.04 3.71 4.25
C ARG A 116 16.88 4.61 3.79
N GLN A 117 16.02 5.06 4.69
CA GLN A 117 14.91 5.98 4.39
C GLN A 117 15.41 7.37 3.96
N GLY A 118 14.54 8.16 3.33
CA GLY A 118 14.85 9.52 2.86
C GLY A 118 15.74 9.61 1.62
N ARG A 119 16.10 8.47 1.01
CA ARG A 119 16.99 8.39 -0.16
C ARG A 119 16.28 8.16 -1.50
N GLY A 120 14.96 8.38 -1.54
CA GLY A 120 14.14 8.16 -2.74
C GLY A 120 13.85 6.69 -3.08
N LEU A 121 14.24 5.73 -2.24
CA LEU A 121 14.09 4.30 -2.53
C LEU A 121 12.61 3.88 -2.66
N ALA A 122 11.70 4.44 -1.86
CA ALA A 122 10.27 4.14 -1.98
C ALA A 122 9.70 4.50 -3.36
N GLY A 123 10.12 5.63 -3.94
CA GLY A 123 9.73 6.01 -5.30
C GLY A 123 10.30 5.08 -6.38
N ARG A 124 11.54 4.58 -6.18
CA ARG A 124 12.14 3.57 -7.07
C ARG A 124 11.41 2.23 -6.97
N MET A 125 11.03 1.79 -5.77
CA MET A 125 10.21 0.58 -5.57
C MET A 125 8.84 0.74 -6.23
N LEU A 126 8.19 1.90 -6.11
CA LEU A 126 6.93 2.17 -6.78
C LEU A 126 7.05 2.09 -8.31
N ALA A 127 8.10 2.68 -8.89
CA ALA A 127 8.37 2.56 -10.32
C ALA A 127 8.54 1.08 -10.72
N ALA A 128 9.37 0.33 -9.97
CA ALA A 128 9.58 -1.09 -10.23
C ALA A 128 8.28 -1.92 -10.12
N MET A 129 7.36 -1.60 -9.20
CA MET A 129 6.06 -2.28 -9.13
C MET A 129 5.19 -2.02 -10.36
N ARG A 130 5.22 -0.80 -10.91
CA ARG A 130 4.47 -0.44 -12.13
C ARG A 130 5.06 -1.14 -13.36
N ASP A 131 6.38 -1.13 -13.48
CA ASP A 131 7.09 -1.84 -14.55
C ASP A 131 6.80 -3.33 -14.46
N ASN A 132 6.87 -3.90 -13.25
CA ASN A 132 6.57 -5.31 -13.01
C ASN A 132 5.13 -5.69 -13.41
N ALA A 133 4.14 -4.88 -13.03
CA ALA A 133 2.75 -5.11 -13.40
C ALA A 133 2.57 -5.04 -14.93
N THR A 134 3.24 -4.10 -15.59
CA THR A 134 3.25 -3.97 -17.06
C THR A 134 3.86 -5.21 -17.73
N ASP A 135 5.01 -5.67 -17.25
CA ASP A 135 5.70 -6.88 -17.75
C ASP A 135 4.86 -8.16 -17.57
N LEU A 136 3.99 -8.18 -16.57
CA LEU A 136 3.04 -9.27 -16.32
C LEU A 136 1.72 -9.11 -17.09
N GLY A 137 1.61 -8.10 -17.96
CA GLY A 137 0.48 -7.90 -18.86
C GLY A 137 -0.68 -7.09 -18.30
N TYR A 138 -0.52 -6.44 -17.14
CA TYR A 138 -1.56 -5.59 -16.55
C TYR A 138 -1.49 -4.18 -17.09
N THR A 139 -2.66 -3.54 -17.21
CA THR A 139 -2.80 -2.15 -17.67
C THR A 139 -3.14 -1.18 -16.55
N GLU A 140 -3.36 -1.69 -15.33
CA GLU A 140 -3.72 -0.89 -14.18
C GLU A 140 -3.05 -1.38 -12.89
N LEU A 141 -2.52 -0.42 -12.12
CA LEU A 141 -2.08 -0.61 -10.74
C LEU A 141 -2.84 0.34 -9.82
N VAL A 142 -3.42 -0.19 -8.75
CA VAL A 142 -4.08 0.58 -7.69
C VAL A 142 -3.32 0.47 -6.39
N ALA A 143 -3.44 1.46 -5.50
CA ALA A 143 -2.80 1.42 -4.20
C ALA A 143 -3.71 2.04 -3.12
N PRO A 144 -4.04 1.33 -2.03
CA PRO A 144 -4.71 1.91 -0.88
C PRO A 144 -3.64 2.54 0.02
N LEU A 145 -3.44 3.84 -0.15
CA LEU A 145 -2.38 4.55 0.55
C LEU A 145 -2.73 4.76 2.02
N ARG A 146 -1.78 4.44 2.89
CA ARG A 146 -1.72 4.90 4.27
C ARG A 146 -0.91 6.22 4.31
N PRO A 147 -1.54 7.40 4.43
CA PRO A 147 -0.81 8.67 4.34
C PRO A 147 0.16 8.85 5.51
N THR A 148 1.35 9.39 5.24
CA THR A 148 2.45 9.40 6.22
C THR A 148 2.22 10.36 7.37
N LEU A 149 1.61 11.53 7.13
CA LEU A 149 1.45 12.57 8.17
C LEU A 149 0.06 12.57 8.81
N LYS A 150 -0.87 11.72 8.37
CA LYS A 150 -2.27 11.73 8.85
C LYS A 150 -2.40 11.46 10.35
N HIS A 151 -1.46 10.70 10.94
CA HIS A 151 -1.41 10.43 12.37
C HIS A 151 -1.21 11.68 13.24
N LEU A 152 -0.73 12.79 12.67
CA LEU A 152 -0.59 14.08 13.35
C LEU A 152 -1.93 14.84 13.46
N GLU A 153 -2.91 14.46 12.63
CA GLU A 153 -4.24 15.07 12.58
C GLU A 153 -5.33 14.00 12.68
N PRO A 154 -5.34 13.15 13.73
CA PRO A 154 -6.20 11.96 13.79
C PRO A 154 -7.70 12.29 13.71
N HIS A 155 -8.10 13.47 14.20
CA HIS A 155 -9.49 13.92 14.19
C HIS A 155 -9.97 14.47 12.84
N VAL A 156 -9.06 14.83 11.93
CA VAL A 156 -9.44 15.31 10.59
C VAL A 156 -10.00 14.13 9.79
N PRO A 157 -11.21 14.24 9.19
CA PRO A 157 -11.75 13.21 8.32
C PRO A 157 -10.82 12.91 7.14
N MET A 158 -10.66 11.64 6.78
CA MET A 158 -9.77 11.27 5.67
C MET A 158 -10.11 11.95 4.33
N PRO A 159 -11.40 12.13 3.93
CA PRO A 159 -11.71 12.89 2.72
C PRO A 159 -11.25 14.35 2.76
N GLU A 160 -11.25 15.00 3.92
CA GLU A 160 -10.72 16.36 4.03
C GLU A 160 -9.19 16.36 3.92
N TYR A 161 -8.53 15.43 4.59
CA TYR A 161 -7.07 15.33 4.60
C TYR A 161 -6.50 14.92 3.23
N ALA A 162 -7.08 13.91 2.58
CA ALA A 162 -6.55 13.30 1.36
C ALA A 162 -6.52 14.25 0.17
N TYR A 163 -7.49 15.16 0.09
CA TYR A 163 -7.63 16.14 -1.00
C TYR A 163 -7.07 17.51 -0.63
N ARG A 164 -6.45 17.66 0.55
CA ARG A 164 -5.81 18.91 0.97
C ARG A 164 -4.55 19.14 0.12
N ALA A 165 -4.51 20.28 -0.55
CA ALA A 165 -3.39 20.73 -1.37
C ALA A 165 -3.07 22.21 -1.09
N ASP A 166 -1.87 22.65 -1.44
CA ASP A 166 -1.51 24.07 -1.45
C ASP A 166 -2.12 24.80 -2.67
N ASP A 167 -1.86 26.12 -2.78
CA ASP A 167 -2.40 26.97 -3.85
C ASP A 167 -1.89 26.53 -5.25
N GLU A 168 -0.75 25.84 -5.29
CA GLU A 168 -0.19 25.23 -6.50
C GLU A 168 -0.75 23.84 -6.81
N GLY A 169 -1.69 23.33 -6.00
CA GLY A 169 -2.34 22.04 -6.18
C GLY A 169 -1.49 20.84 -5.76
N ILE A 170 -0.42 21.06 -5.00
CA ILE A 170 0.46 19.99 -4.52
C ILE A 170 -0.15 19.36 -3.27
N PRO A 171 -0.37 18.03 -3.24
CA PRO A 171 -0.94 17.35 -2.07
C PRO A 171 -0.10 17.57 -0.81
N PHE A 172 -0.79 17.81 0.31
CA PHE A 172 -0.16 18.03 1.61
C PHE A 172 0.66 16.82 2.06
N ASP A 173 0.12 15.61 1.94
CA ASP A 173 0.80 14.39 2.39
C ASP A 173 1.95 13.99 1.43
N PRO A 174 3.18 13.76 1.94
CA PRO A 174 4.32 13.37 1.12
C PRO A 174 4.12 12.08 0.32
N TRP A 175 3.38 11.10 0.86
CA TRP A 175 3.18 9.82 0.19
C TRP A 175 2.16 9.93 -0.93
N ILE A 176 1.04 10.63 -0.69
CA ILE A 176 0.07 10.97 -1.75
C ILE A 176 0.77 11.74 -2.87
N ARG A 177 1.59 12.74 -2.53
CA ARG A 177 2.38 13.52 -3.49
C ARG A 177 3.32 12.67 -4.33
N THR A 178 3.94 11.65 -3.73
CA THR A 178 4.84 10.72 -4.44
C THR A 178 4.09 9.94 -5.53
N HIS A 179 2.90 9.41 -5.22
CA HIS A 179 2.09 8.71 -6.22
C HIS A 179 1.56 9.65 -7.31
N LEU A 180 1.06 10.83 -6.96
CA LEU A 180 0.54 11.79 -7.95
C LEU A 180 1.63 12.29 -8.90
N ARG A 181 2.85 12.54 -8.40
CA ARG A 181 4.02 12.85 -9.25
C ARG A 181 4.39 11.71 -10.19
N ALA A 182 4.08 10.46 -9.83
CA ALA A 182 4.28 9.31 -10.68
C ALA A 182 3.16 9.11 -11.72
N GLY A 183 2.18 10.02 -11.79
CA GLY A 183 1.07 9.98 -12.74
C GLY A 183 -0.21 9.35 -12.18
N ALA A 184 -0.28 9.08 -10.87
CA ALA A 184 -1.50 8.55 -10.27
C ALA A 184 -2.60 9.61 -10.16
N VAL A 185 -3.84 9.14 -10.08
CA VAL A 185 -4.99 9.95 -9.67
C VAL A 185 -5.60 9.40 -8.40
N ILE A 186 -6.12 10.27 -7.53
CA ILE A 186 -6.93 9.84 -6.37
C ILE A 186 -8.28 9.35 -6.89
N ASP A 187 -8.65 8.12 -6.52
CA ASP A 187 -9.93 7.51 -6.88
C ASP A 187 -11.00 7.76 -5.80
N SER A 188 -10.73 7.30 -4.58
CA SER A 188 -11.70 7.32 -3.48
C SER A 188 -11.04 7.13 -2.12
N VAL A 189 -11.82 7.27 -1.05
CA VAL A 189 -11.39 6.94 0.32
C VAL A 189 -11.91 5.55 0.69
N ALA A 190 -10.99 4.65 1.04
CA ALA A 190 -11.31 3.39 1.69
C ALA A 190 -11.59 3.64 3.18
N THR A 191 -12.87 3.79 3.54
CA THR A 191 -13.29 4.16 4.91
C THR A 191 -12.91 3.18 6.02
N HIS A 192 -12.70 1.89 5.71
CA HIS A 192 -12.40 0.83 6.68
C HIS A 192 -11.38 -0.17 6.09
N SER A 193 -10.22 0.36 5.71
CA SER A 193 -9.16 -0.37 5.01
C SER A 193 -8.50 -1.46 5.86
N MET A 194 -8.27 -1.17 7.14
CA MET A 194 -7.82 -2.12 8.16
C MET A 194 -8.69 -1.96 9.41
N VAL A 195 -8.95 -3.06 10.11
CA VAL A 195 -9.73 -3.08 11.34
C VAL A 195 -9.02 -3.92 12.39
N VAL A 196 -8.56 -3.25 13.44
CA VAL A 196 -7.94 -3.91 14.59
C VAL A 196 -8.95 -3.88 15.73
N ALA A 197 -9.31 -5.06 16.23
CA ALA A 197 -10.20 -5.21 17.37
C ALA A 197 -9.53 -6.10 18.41
N GLY A 198 -9.68 -5.73 19.68
CA GLY A 198 -9.06 -6.45 20.78
C GLY A 198 -9.64 -6.05 22.13
N SER A 199 -9.39 -6.87 23.14
CA SER A 199 -9.68 -6.52 24.53
C SER A 199 -8.88 -5.29 24.98
N LEU A 200 -9.33 -4.60 26.02
CA LEU A 200 -8.56 -3.49 26.59
C LEU A 200 -7.16 -3.93 27.08
N ALA A 201 -7.03 -5.18 27.54
CA ALA A 201 -5.74 -5.74 27.94
C ALA A 201 -4.77 -5.85 26.75
N GLN A 202 -5.24 -6.37 25.61
CA GLN A 202 -4.45 -6.42 24.38
C GLN A 202 -4.07 -5.02 23.89
N TRP A 203 -5.01 -4.06 23.90
CA TRP A 203 -4.72 -2.69 23.49
C TRP A 203 -3.66 -2.01 24.38
N ARG A 204 -3.70 -2.25 25.69
CA ARG A 204 -2.64 -1.80 26.62
C ARG A 204 -1.29 -2.43 26.29
N GLU A 205 -1.26 -3.72 25.98
CA GLU A 205 -0.04 -4.44 25.59
C GLU A 205 0.55 -3.90 24.28
N TRP A 206 -0.27 -3.73 23.24
CA TRP A 206 0.19 -3.31 21.92
C TRP A 206 0.66 -1.87 21.86
N THR A 207 0.09 -0.99 22.70
CA THR A 207 0.28 0.47 22.57
C THR A 207 0.98 1.11 23.76
N GLY A 208 1.02 0.44 24.92
CA GLY A 208 1.42 1.03 26.19
C GLY A 208 0.45 2.09 26.73
N GLN A 209 -0.71 2.32 26.07
CA GLN A 209 -1.70 3.31 26.47
C GLN A 209 -2.67 2.73 27.51
N PRO A 210 -3.25 3.56 28.40
CA PRO A 210 -4.03 3.06 29.53
C PRO A 210 -5.40 2.49 29.14
N PHE A 211 -6.06 2.99 28.10
CA PHE A 211 -7.41 2.57 27.71
C PHE A 211 -8.38 2.49 28.91
N ASP A 212 -8.49 3.58 29.65
CA ASP A 212 -9.26 3.72 30.90
C ASP A 212 -10.40 4.75 30.80
N THR A 213 -10.62 5.32 29.61
CA THR A 213 -11.72 6.23 29.31
C THR A 213 -12.52 5.72 28.11
N ASP A 214 -13.85 5.90 28.17
CA ASP A 214 -14.75 5.57 27.07
C ASP A 214 -14.59 6.52 25.88
N GLY A 215 -14.86 6.01 24.68
CA GLY A 215 -14.91 6.81 23.46
C GLY A 215 -13.57 6.91 22.73
N PRO A 216 -13.34 7.99 21.95
CA PRO A 216 -12.20 8.10 21.05
C PRO A 216 -10.88 8.32 21.80
N GLN A 217 -9.93 7.41 21.63
CA GLN A 217 -8.57 7.44 22.16
C GLN A 217 -7.58 7.76 21.05
N VAL A 218 -6.73 8.78 21.25
CA VAL A 218 -5.64 9.08 20.32
C VAL A 218 -4.46 8.16 20.64
N VAL A 219 -4.15 7.25 19.72
CA VAL A 219 -3.02 6.33 19.82
C VAL A 219 -1.91 6.80 18.87
N PRO A 220 -0.65 6.89 19.33
CA PRO A 220 0.47 7.23 18.45
C PRO A 220 0.48 6.37 17.18
N GLN A 221 0.75 7.01 16.04
CA GLN A 221 0.75 6.39 14.70
C GLN A 221 -0.61 5.93 14.15
N ALA A 222 -1.70 5.94 14.91
CA ALA A 222 -3.04 5.68 14.38
C ALA A 222 -3.53 6.86 13.52
N LEU A 223 -4.18 6.56 12.39
CA LEU A 223 -4.67 7.59 11.46
C LEU A 223 -6.02 8.19 11.88
N SER A 224 -6.72 7.52 12.78
CA SER A 224 -8.02 7.88 13.36
C SER A 224 -8.04 7.46 14.83
N PRO A 225 -8.89 8.06 15.68
CA PRO A 225 -9.01 7.65 17.08
C PRO A 225 -9.50 6.21 17.20
N VAL A 226 -8.92 5.46 18.13
CA VAL A 226 -9.39 4.12 18.53
C VAL A 226 -10.63 4.28 19.39
N ARG A 227 -11.70 3.55 19.12
CA ARG A 227 -12.94 3.59 19.90
C ARG A 227 -12.83 2.60 21.07
N CYS A 228 -12.72 3.13 22.28
CA CYS A 228 -12.71 2.36 23.52
C CYS A 228 -14.14 2.21 24.07
N ASP A 229 -14.51 1.00 24.45
CA ASP A 229 -15.75 0.66 25.13
C ASP A 229 -15.39 -0.07 26.44
N LEU A 230 -15.46 0.65 27.56
CA LEU A 230 -15.13 0.12 28.89
C LEU A 230 -16.21 -0.83 29.41
N ALA A 231 -17.48 -0.57 29.06
CA ALA A 231 -18.60 -1.37 29.53
C ALA A 231 -18.52 -2.80 28.96
N GLU A 232 -18.17 -2.92 27.68
CA GLU A 232 -18.03 -4.20 26.98
C GLU A 232 -16.59 -4.74 26.98
N GLY A 233 -15.61 -3.95 27.43
CA GLY A 233 -14.23 -4.40 27.67
C GLY A 233 -13.38 -4.58 26.42
N TYR A 234 -13.65 -3.82 25.35
CA TYR A 234 -12.90 -3.89 24.10
C TYR A 234 -12.58 -2.50 23.52
N ALA A 235 -11.65 -2.45 22.57
CA ALA A 235 -11.50 -1.28 21.71
C ALA A 235 -11.35 -1.69 20.24
N VAL A 236 -11.77 -0.80 19.34
CA VAL A 236 -11.73 -1.00 17.89
C VAL A 236 -11.10 0.19 17.20
N TYR A 237 -10.10 -0.09 16.38
CA TYR A 237 -9.49 0.85 15.46
C TYR A 237 -9.94 0.55 14.03
N VAL A 238 -10.40 1.59 13.33
CA VAL A 238 -10.79 1.50 11.92
C VAL A 238 -9.92 2.48 11.14
N GLU A 239 -8.97 1.94 10.38
CA GLU A 239 -8.02 2.74 9.59
C GLU A 239 -8.60 3.05 8.21
N PRO A 240 -8.69 4.33 7.82
CA PRO A 240 -8.97 4.69 6.44
C PRO A 240 -7.69 4.71 5.58
N ASN A 241 -7.82 4.35 4.31
CA ASN A 241 -6.78 4.56 3.29
C ASN A 241 -7.32 5.42 2.14
N VAL A 242 -6.41 5.89 1.28
CA VAL A 242 -6.73 6.68 0.09
C VAL A 242 -6.40 5.84 -1.14
N TRP A 243 -7.41 5.46 -1.92
CA TRP A 243 -7.19 4.77 -3.19
C TRP A 243 -6.59 5.73 -4.22
N VAL A 244 -5.50 5.30 -4.84
CA VAL A 244 -4.97 5.91 -6.05
C VAL A 244 -4.90 4.89 -7.19
N ARG A 245 -5.04 5.38 -8.42
CA ARG A 245 -4.94 4.58 -9.66
C ARG A 245 -3.76 5.06 -10.50
N HIS A 246 -3.01 4.11 -11.03
CA HIS A 246 -1.96 4.29 -12.03
C HIS A 246 -2.41 3.61 -13.31
N ALA A 247 -2.57 4.38 -14.38
CA ALA A 247 -2.60 3.80 -15.72
C ALA A 247 -1.20 3.27 -16.05
N LEU A 248 -1.14 2.03 -16.53
CA LEU A 248 0.10 1.41 -16.98
C LEU A 248 0.11 1.39 -18.50
N THR A 249 1.05 2.11 -19.08
CA THR A 249 1.32 2.07 -20.52
C THR A 249 2.50 1.16 -20.74
N SER A 250 2.36 0.17 -21.63
CA SER A 250 3.51 -0.51 -22.20
C SER A 250 4.44 0.53 -22.82
N THR A 251 5.74 0.45 -22.54
CA THR A 251 6.79 1.35 -23.05
C THR A 251 6.99 1.27 -24.59
N GLY A 252 6.02 0.75 -25.33
CA GLY A 252 6.00 0.66 -26.79
C GLY A 252 4.94 1.50 -27.52
N ASP A 253 3.99 2.14 -26.81
CA ASP A 253 2.89 2.91 -27.44
C ASP A 253 3.05 4.43 -27.21
N VAL A 254 4.22 4.98 -27.52
CA VAL A 254 4.31 6.41 -27.84
C VAL A 254 3.94 6.55 -29.32
N PRO A 255 2.85 7.25 -29.70
CA PRO A 255 2.60 7.55 -31.10
C PRO A 255 3.78 8.39 -31.61
N GLU A 256 4.46 7.88 -32.63
CA GLU A 256 5.49 8.64 -33.35
C GLU A 256 4.85 9.95 -33.82
N ALA A 257 5.48 11.08 -33.46
CA ALA A 257 5.01 12.39 -33.87
C ALA A 257 4.90 12.42 -35.41
N PRO A 258 3.82 12.97 -35.99
CA PRO A 258 3.66 13.00 -37.44
C PRO A 258 4.83 13.77 -38.03
N ASP A 259 5.53 13.10 -38.94
CA ASP A 259 6.72 13.58 -39.63
C ASP A 259 6.44 14.98 -40.21
N GLY A 260 7.13 15.97 -39.65
CA GLY A 260 6.97 17.38 -39.99
C GLY A 260 7.51 17.63 -41.39
N THR A 261 6.71 17.31 -42.41
CA THR A 261 6.97 17.77 -43.78
C THR A 261 6.55 19.24 -43.86
N PRO A 262 7.47 20.19 -44.08
CA PRO A 262 7.08 21.57 -44.32
C PRO A 262 6.37 21.65 -45.69
N PRO A 263 5.25 22.40 -45.81
CA PRO A 263 4.66 22.62 -47.11
C PRO A 263 5.62 23.45 -47.97
N ALA A 264 5.79 22.99 -49.22
CA ALA A 264 6.52 23.70 -50.24
C ALA A 264 5.75 24.93 -50.74
N ALA A 265 6.51 26.02 -50.91
CA ALA A 265 6.22 27.30 -51.59
C ALA A 265 5.23 28.26 -50.91
#